data_AF-A0A645A1B4-F1
#
_entry.id   AF-A0A645A1B4-F1
#
_cell.length_a   1.000
_cell.length_b   1.000
_cell.length_c   1.000
_cell.angle_alpha   90.00
_cell.angle_beta   90.00
_cell.angle_gamma   90.00
#
_symmetry.space_group_name_H-M   'P 1'
#
loop_
_entity.id
_entity.type
_entity.pdbx_description
1 polymer ?
#
loop_
_entity_poly.entity_id
_entity_poly.type
_entity_poly.pdbx_seq_one_letter_code
_entity_poly.pdbx_strand_id
1 'polypeptide(L)'
;MPHNLFLHSEVIQSHEYNKKDDNSIRKVLKYELFDTLFSMIVGWAINSAMILLAAATFFKSGIQVEELQQAKSLLEPLLGNNAAMVFALALLMAGISSTITSGMAAGSIFSGIFGESYHIKDSHSQVGVLLSLGVALLLIFFIGDPFKGLIISQMILSIQLPFTVFLQVGLTSSPRVMGKYVNSRWSTFVLYSIAVIVSILNIMLLFS
;
A
#
# COMPACT_ATOMS: atom_id res chain seq x y z
N MET A 1 -3.34 0.53 0.17
CA MET A 1 -2.85 0.55 -1.22
C MET A 1 -3.21 -0.78 -1.89
N PRO A 2 -3.67 -0.80 -3.16
CA PRO A 2 -4.12 -2.02 -3.83
C PRO A 2 -3.08 -3.14 -3.89
N HIS A 3 -1.82 -2.81 -4.20
CA HIS A 3 -0.73 -3.78 -4.30
C HIS A 3 -0.42 -4.48 -2.96
N ASN A 4 -0.62 -3.81 -1.82
CA ASN A 4 -0.43 -4.43 -0.50
C ASN A 4 -1.44 -5.55 -0.23
N LEU A 5 -2.62 -5.53 -0.85
CA LEU A 5 -3.61 -6.60 -0.68
C LEU A 5 -3.12 -7.91 -1.32
N PHE A 6 -2.52 -7.81 -2.50
CA PHE A 6 -1.90 -8.94 -3.20
C PHE A 6 -0.67 -9.44 -2.47
N LEU A 7 0.24 -8.51 -2.10
CA LEU A 7 1.47 -8.86 -1.39
C LEU A 7 1.18 -9.53 -0.04
N HIS A 8 0.28 -8.97 0.76
CA HIS A 8 -0.07 -9.51 2.07
C HIS A 8 -0.68 -10.93 1.95
N SER A 9 -1.52 -11.15 0.93
CA SER A 9 -2.09 -12.47 0.67
C SER A 9 -1.02 -13.51 0.33
N GLU A 10 0.01 -13.12 -0.41
CA GLU A 10 1.12 -13.99 -0.83
C GLU A 10 2.14 -14.22 0.29
N VAL A 11 2.46 -13.19 1.07
CA VAL A 11 3.34 -13.32 2.24
C VAL A 11 2.72 -14.29 3.25
N ILE A 12 1.41 -14.25 3.47
CA ILE A 12 0.72 -15.21 4.33
C ILE A 12 0.79 -16.63 3.76
N GLN A 13 0.65 -16.80 2.44
CA GLN A 13 0.74 -18.12 1.79
C GLN A 13 2.17 -18.68 1.80
N SER A 14 3.19 -17.82 1.74
CA SER A 14 4.60 -18.20 1.76
C SER A 14 5.05 -18.75 3.11
N HIS A 15 4.38 -18.35 4.19
CA HIS A 15 4.47 -19.09 5.43
C HIS A 15 3.73 -20.41 5.19
N GLU A 16 4.49 -21.47 4.91
CA GLU A 16 3.99 -22.84 4.80
C GLU A 16 3.39 -23.34 6.13
N TYR A 17 2.36 -22.68 6.67
CA TYR A 17 1.47 -23.18 7.72
C TYR A 17 0.58 -24.32 7.18
N ASN A 18 1.17 -25.13 6.29
CA ASN A 18 0.61 -26.20 5.51
C ASN A 18 -0.25 -27.13 6.39
N LYS A 19 -1.56 -27.03 6.19
CA LYS A 19 -2.44 -28.13 5.77
C LYS A 19 -2.90 -29.20 6.78
N LYS A 20 -2.94 -29.00 8.11
CA LYS A 20 -3.40 -30.10 9.00
C LYS A 20 -4.52 -29.85 10.02
N ASP A 21 -4.81 -28.62 10.47
CA ASP A 21 -5.87 -28.43 11.48
C ASP A 21 -6.59 -27.07 11.42
N ASP A 22 -7.91 -27.07 11.69
CA ASP A 22 -8.78 -25.89 11.74
C ASP A 22 -8.32 -24.89 12.82
N ASN A 23 -7.81 -25.42 13.94
CA ASN A 23 -7.35 -24.60 15.06
C ASN A 23 -6.09 -23.80 14.71
N SER A 24 -5.16 -24.38 13.94
CA SER A 24 -3.95 -23.69 13.50
C SER A 24 -4.28 -22.51 12.59
N ILE A 25 -5.21 -22.70 11.65
CA ILE A 25 -5.67 -21.62 10.76
C ILE A 25 -6.33 -20.49 11.57
N ARG A 26 -7.23 -20.82 12.51
CA ARG A 26 -7.87 -19.81 13.37
C ARG A 26 -6.87 -19.05 14.22
N LYS A 27 -5.83 -19.72 14.71
CA LYS A 27 -4.77 -19.10 15.53
C LYS A 27 -3.96 -18.11 14.68
N VAL A 28 -3.54 -18.52 13.49
CA VAL A 28 -2.81 -17.65 12.54
C VAL A 28 -3.65 -16.44 12.16
N LEU A 29 -4.93 -16.63 11.78
CA LEU A 29 -5.82 -15.51 11.46
C LEU A 29 -5.94 -14.47 12.59
N LYS A 30 -5.91 -14.90 13.86
CA LYS A 30 -5.94 -13.98 15.01
C LYS A 30 -4.63 -13.21 15.18
N TYR A 31 -3.49 -13.87 15.00
CA TYR A 31 -2.18 -13.19 15.07
C TYR A 31 -2.02 -12.20 13.92
N GLU A 32 -2.36 -12.61 12.70
CA GLU A 32 -2.32 -11.75 11.51
C GLU A 32 -3.24 -10.54 11.64
N LEU A 33 -4.45 -10.73 12.20
CA LEU A 33 -5.35 -9.62 12.47
C LEU A 33 -4.72 -8.63 13.45
N PHE A 34 -4.08 -9.11 14.51
CA PHE A 34 -3.43 -8.25 15.50
C PHE A 34 -2.21 -7.52 14.91
N ASP A 35 -1.37 -8.22 14.14
CA ASP A 35 -0.19 -7.65 13.49
C ASP A 35 -0.58 -6.58 12.45
N THR A 36 -1.57 -6.89 11.63
CA THR A 36 -2.13 -5.94 10.65
C THR A 36 -2.73 -4.72 11.36
N LEU A 37 -3.52 -4.94 12.42
CA LEU A 37 -4.17 -3.85 13.16
C LEU A 37 -3.14 -2.95 13.85
N PHE A 38 -2.11 -3.53 14.47
CA PHE A 38 -1.01 -2.78 15.07
C PHE A 38 -0.27 -1.95 14.03
N SER A 39 0.10 -2.56 12.91
CA SER A 39 0.78 -1.88 11.79
C SER A 39 -0.05 -0.75 11.19
N MET A 40 -1.37 -0.95 11.02
CA MET A 40 -2.28 0.08 10.52
C MET A 40 -2.45 1.25 11.52
N ILE A 41 -2.47 0.99 12.83
CA ILE A 41 -2.54 2.04 13.87
C ILE A 41 -1.26 2.89 13.84
N VAL A 42 -0.09 2.26 13.77
CA VAL A 42 1.19 2.97 13.66
C VAL A 42 1.21 3.84 12.39
N GLY A 43 0.79 3.28 11.25
CA GLY A 43 0.68 4.04 10.00
C GLY A 43 -0.29 5.21 10.09
N TRP A 44 -1.44 5.03 10.74
CA TRP A 44 -2.40 6.11 10.99
C TRP A 44 -1.81 7.21 11.88
N ALA A 45 -1.07 6.86 12.93
CA ALA A 45 -0.43 7.83 13.81
C ALA A 45 0.63 8.65 13.07
N ILE A 46 1.46 8.00 12.23
CA ILE A 46 2.48 8.69 11.42
C ILE A 46 1.83 9.64 10.41
N ASN A 47 0.83 9.18 9.65
CA ASN A 47 0.11 10.02 8.70
C ASN A 47 -0.57 11.23 9.36
N SER A 48 -1.18 11.01 10.52
CA SER A 48 -1.81 12.08 11.30
C SER A 48 -0.79 13.09 11.80
N ALA A 49 0.36 12.62 12.30
CA ALA A 49 1.45 13.49 12.74
C ALA A 49 2.00 14.35 11.59
N MET A 50 2.15 13.79 10.38
CA MET A 50 2.58 14.55 9.20
C MET A 50 1.60 15.67 8.84
N ILE A 51 0.29 15.39 8.85
CA ILE A 51 -0.74 16.40 8.57
C ILE A 51 -0.73 17.50 9.64
N LEU A 52 -0.66 17.13 10.93
CA LEU A 52 -0.60 18.08 12.03
C LEU A 52 0.65 18.96 11.98
N LEU A 53 1.81 18.39 11.64
CA LEU A 53 3.05 19.13 11.47
C LEU A 53 2.95 20.13 10.31
N ALA A 54 2.42 19.71 9.16
CA ALA A 54 2.18 20.59 8.02
C ALA A 54 1.21 21.72 8.35
N ALA A 55 0.12 21.41 9.07
CA ALA A 55 -0.82 22.43 9.53
C ALA A 55 -0.17 23.42 10.51
N ALA A 56 0.62 22.95 11.47
CA ALA A 56 1.24 23.82 12.47
C ALA A 56 2.31 24.75 11.88
N THR A 57 3.01 24.32 10.83
CA THR A 57 4.17 25.03 10.24
C THR A 57 3.82 25.87 9.01
N PHE A 58 3.04 25.32 8.06
CA PHE A 58 2.72 25.99 6.80
C PHE A 58 1.37 26.72 6.80
N PHE A 59 0.34 26.12 7.39
CA PHE A 59 -1.00 26.72 7.38
C PHE A 59 -1.04 28.04 8.15
N LYS A 60 -0.26 28.18 9.23
CA LYS A 60 -0.08 29.44 9.95
C LYS A 60 0.70 30.51 9.18
N SER A 61 1.55 30.09 8.23
CA SER A 61 2.47 30.97 7.49
C SER A 61 1.97 31.33 6.09
N GLY A 62 0.86 30.74 5.62
CA GLY A 62 0.26 30.99 4.30
C GLY A 62 1.07 30.46 3.11
N ILE A 63 2.06 29.59 3.34
CA ILE A 63 2.96 29.07 2.31
C ILE A 63 2.29 27.85 1.67
N GLN A 64 2.09 27.89 0.34
CA GLN A 64 1.65 26.72 -0.42
C GLN A 64 2.81 25.72 -0.54
N VAL A 65 2.53 24.44 -0.27
CA VAL A 65 3.51 23.36 -0.38
C VAL A 65 3.47 22.82 -1.80
N GLU A 66 4.41 23.26 -2.63
CA GLU A 66 4.53 22.91 -4.05
C GLU A 66 5.73 22.00 -4.33
N GLU A 67 6.65 21.82 -3.38
CA GLU A 67 7.89 21.04 -3.57
C GLU A 67 8.23 20.09 -2.42
N LEU A 68 8.87 18.96 -2.76
CA LEU A 68 9.44 18.00 -1.79
C LEU A 68 10.47 18.64 -0.86
N GLN A 69 11.21 19.64 -1.36
CA GLN A 69 12.23 20.37 -0.61
C GLN A 69 11.62 21.16 0.55
N GLN A 70 10.37 21.59 0.44
CA GLN A 70 9.66 22.25 1.54
C GLN A 70 9.37 21.27 2.68
N ALA A 71 9.24 19.97 2.41
CA ALA A 71 9.09 18.97 3.48
C ALA A 71 10.31 18.88 4.41
N LYS A 72 11.51 19.27 3.95
CA LYS A 72 12.67 19.45 4.83
C LYS A 72 12.42 20.56 5.86
N SER A 73 11.84 21.69 5.42
CA SER A 73 11.58 22.83 6.29
C SER A 73 10.55 22.53 7.39
N LEU A 74 9.70 21.51 7.20
CA LEU A 74 8.83 20.96 8.26
C LEU A 74 9.62 20.40 9.45
N LEU A 75 10.81 19.86 9.18
CA LEU A 75 11.64 19.19 10.17
C LEU A 75 12.66 20.12 10.82
N GLU A 76 12.94 21.30 10.23
CA GLU A 76 13.87 22.29 10.79
C GLU A 76 13.50 22.73 12.22
N PRO A 77 12.23 22.98 12.58
CA PRO A 77 11.85 23.30 13.96
C PRO A 77 12.13 22.19 14.98
N LEU A 78 12.16 20.93 14.55
CA LEU A 78 12.34 19.76 15.42
C LEU A 78 13.79 19.27 15.46
N LEU A 79 14.51 19.34 14.34
CA LEU A 79 15.82 18.74 14.14
C LEU A 79 16.94 19.76 13.88
N GLY A 80 16.59 21.04 13.77
CA GLY A 80 17.54 22.14 13.54
C GLY A 80 18.40 21.91 12.30
N ASN A 81 19.70 22.15 12.43
CA ASN A 81 20.66 22.06 11.31
C ASN A 81 20.79 20.64 10.72
N ASN A 82 20.39 19.60 11.47
CA ASN A 82 20.47 18.21 11.01
C ASN A 82 19.21 17.74 10.25
N ALA A 83 18.17 18.58 10.17
CA ALA A 83 16.92 18.25 9.48
C ALA A 83 17.14 17.79 8.03
N ALA A 84 18.09 18.42 7.32
CA ALA A 84 18.43 18.06 5.94
C ALA A 84 18.93 16.61 5.80
N MET A 85 19.87 16.21 6.66
CA MET A 85 20.48 14.87 6.61
C MET A 85 19.47 13.80 7.03
N VAL A 86 18.71 14.05 8.10
CA VAL A 86 17.69 13.11 8.57
C VAL A 86 16.58 12.94 7.54
N PHE A 87 16.11 14.03 6.93
CA PHE A 87 15.10 13.97 5.87
C PHE A 87 15.61 13.21 4.64
N ALA A 88 16.81 13.52 4.16
CA ALA A 88 17.40 12.83 3.01
C ALA A 88 17.58 11.33 3.25
N LEU A 89 18.07 10.94 4.44
CA LEU A 89 18.21 9.55 4.82
C LEU A 89 16.85 8.85 4.95
N ALA A 90 15.87 9.49 5.58
CA ALA A 90 14.51 8.96 5.72
C ALA A 90 13.84 8.76 4.35
N LEU A 91 13.98 9.74 3.45
CA LEU A 91 13.43 9.67 2.09
C LEU A 91 14.09 8.54 1.27
N LEU A 92 15.41 8.36 1.40
CA LEU A 92 16.14 7.26 0.76
C LEU A 92 15.68 5.89 1.29
N MET A 93 15.58 5.74 2.62
CA MET A 93 15.12 4.51 3.25
C MET A 93 13.67 4.18 2.87
N ALA A 94 12.80 5.19 2.80
CA ALA A 94 11.42 5.02 2.33
C ALA A 94 11.37 4.57 0.86
N GLY A 95 12.21 5.14 0.00
CA GLY A 95 12.31 4.74 -1.41
C GLY A 95 12.76 3.29 -1.59
N ILE A 96 13.78 2.86 -0.85
CA ILE A 96 14.29 1.48 -0.89
C ILE A 96 13.21 0.49 -0.39
N SER A 97 12.58 0.79 0.74
CA SER A 97 11.50 -0.05 1.31
C SER A 97 10.30 -0.19 0.36
N SER A 98 9.90 0.91 -0.28
CA SER A 98 8.82 0.93 -1.28
C SER A 98 9.17 0.11 -2.52
N THR A 99 10.41 0.22 -3.01
CA THR A 99 10.88 -0.53 -4.20
C THR A 99 10.85 -2.03 -3.97
N ILE A 100 11.29 -2.49 -2.79
CA ILE A 100 11.26 -3.92 -2.42
C ILE A 100 9.82 -4.43 -2.40
N THR A 101 8.92 -3.70 -1.74
CA THR A 101 7.51 -4.06 -1.61
C THR A 101 6.80 -4.07 -2.97
N SER A 102 7.02 -3.05 -3.79
CA SER A 102 6.45 -2.95 -5.15
C SER A 102 6.96 -4.06 -6.06
N GLY A 103 8.26 -4.39 -6.00
CA GLY A 103 8.85 -5.49 -6.74
C GLY A 103 8.21 -6.83 -6.39
N MET A 104 8.10 -7.15 -5.10
CA MET A 104 7.45 -8.37 -4.64
C MET A 104 5.98 -8.45 -5.07
N ALA A 105 5.23 -7.34 -5.00
CA ALA A 105 3.84 -7.30 -5.46
C ALA A 105 3.72 -7.50 -6.98
N ALA A 106 4.64 -6.94 -7.77
CA ALA A 106 4.67 -7.15 -9.21
C ALA A 106 5.01 -8.60 -9.58
N GLY A 107 6.00 -9.19 -8.89
CA GLY A 107 6.36 -10.59 -9.06
C GLY A 107 5.21 -11.53 -8.70
N SER A 108 4.46 -11.23 -7.63
CA SER A 108 3.32 -12.05 -7.22
C SER A 108 2.11 -11.94 -8.16
N ILE A 109 1.81 -10.74 -8.66
CA ILE A 109 0.76 -10.56 -9.67
C ILE A 109 1.14 -11.31 -10.96
N PHE A 110 2.40 -11.20 -11.39
CA PHE A 110 2.85 -11.84 -12.63
C PHE A 110 2.85 -13.37 -12.52
N SER A 111 3.40 -13.94 -11.44
CA SER A 111 3.33 -15.40 -11.19
C SER A 111 1.88 -15.89 -11.07
N GLY A 112 1.01 -15.13 -10.42
CA GLY A 112 -0.42 -15.43 -10.32
C GLY A 112 -1.15 -15.49 -11.67
N ILE A 113 -0.76 -14.68 -12.68
CA ILE A 113 -1.31 -14.76 -14.05
C ILE A 113 -0.96 -16.10 -14.70
N PHE A 114 0.21 -16.67 -14.39
CA PHE A 114 0.64 -17.99 -14.89
C PHE A 114 0.16 -19.15 -14.01
N GLY A 115 -0.57 -18.88 -12.93
CA GLY A 115 -1.07 -19.90 -12.00
C GLY A 115 -0.01 -20.48 -11.07
N GLU A 116 1.13 -19.80 -10.91
CA GLU A 116 2.24 -20.19 -10.05
C GLU A 116 2.21 -19.39 -8.74
N SER A 117 2.60 -20.03 -7.62
CA SER A 117 2.84 -19.33 -6.35
C SER A 117 4.10 -18.48 -6.42
N TYR A 118 4.12 -17.31 -5.78
CA TYR A 118 5.30 -16.45 -5.79
C TYR A 118 6.52 -17.12 -5.16
N HIS A 119 7.50 -17.49 -5.98
CA HIS A 119 8.86 -17.78 -5.53
C HIS A 119 9.86 -16.86 -6.22
N ILE A 120 10.74 -16.24 -5.42
CA ILE A 120 11.74 -15.30 -5.94
C ILE A 120 12.83 -15.99 -6.82
N LYS A 121 12.88 -17.32 -6.79
CA LYS A 121 13.75 -18.16 -7.62
C LYS A 121 13.10 -18.60 -8.94
N ASP A 122 11.78 -18.45 -9.09
CA ASP A 122 11.10 -18.79 -10.33
C ASP A 122 11.31 -17.69 -11.37
N SER A 123 11.63 -18.09 -12.60
CA SER A 123 11.93 -17.17 -13.70
C SER A 123 10.75 -16.23 -13.98
N HIS A 124 9.52 -16.67 -13.77
CA HIS A 124 8.32 -15.85 -13.98
C HIS A 124 8.20 -14.69 -12.97
N SER A 125 8.43 -14.94 -11.68
CA SER A 125 8.46 -13.89 -10.66
C SER A 125 9.57 -12.87 -10.91
N GLN A 126 10.76 -13.34 -11.32
CA GLN A 126 11.89 -12.46 -11.65
C GLN A 126 11.58 -11.58 -12.86
N VAL A 127 10.96 -12.13 -13.91
CA VAL A 127 10.53 -11.34 -15.08
C VAL A 127 9.51 -10.28 -14.69
N GLY A 128 8.54 -10.60 -13.83
CA GLY A 128 7.56 -9.62 -13.33
C GLY A 128 8.23 -8.46 -12.56
N VAL A 129 9.19 -8.77 -11.70
CA VAL A 129 9.98 -7.77 -10.96
C VAL A 129 10.82 -6.92 -11.91
N LEU A 130 11.57 -7.56 -12.83
CA LEU A 130 12.49 -6.87 -13.74
C LEU A 130 11.74 -5.97 -14.72
N LEU A 131 10.59 -6.43 -15.22
CA LEU A 131 9.75 -5.67 -16.13
C LEU A 131 9.13 -4.47 -15.41
N SER A 132 8.61 -4.67 -14.19
CA SER A 132 8.07 -3.57 -13.38
C SER A 132 9.12 -2.51 -13.06
N LEU A 133 10.29 -2.91 -12.54
CA LEU A 133 11.38 -2.00 -12.21
C LEU A 133 11.98 -1.34 -13.46
N GLY A 134 12.10 -2.08 -14.56
CA GLY A 134 12.59 -1.56 -15.83
C GLY A 134 11.66 -0.50 -16.41
N VAL A 135 10.35 -0.74 -16.41
CA VAL A 135 9.34 0.23 -16.83
C VAL A 135 9.35 1.45 -15.91
N ALA A 136 9.41 1.26 -14.59
CA ALA A 136 9.51 2.37 -13.64
C ALA A 136 10.75 3.22 -13.89
N LEU A 137 11.92 2.60 -14.12
CA LEU A 137 13.17 3.29 -14.43
C LEU A 137 13.06 4.09 -15.74
N LEU A 138 12.46 3.51 -16.78
CA LEU A 138 12.23 4.22 -18.04
C LEU A 138 11.33 5.43 -17.84
N LEU A 139 10.22 5.29 -17.11
CA LEU A 139 9.29 6.38 -16.82
C LEU A 139 9.94 7.52 -16.05
N ILE A 140 10.87 7.23 -15.13
CA ILE A 140 11.60 8.26 -14.37
C ILE A 140 12.36 9.21 -15.30
N PHE A 141 12.93 8.73 -16.42
CA PHE A 141 13.62 9.60 -17.38
C PHE A 141 12.68 10.60 -18.10
N PHE A 142 11.37 10.32 -18.13
CA PHE A 142 10.38 11.20 -18.74
C PHE A 142 9.68 12.11 -17.72
N ILE A 143 9.90 11.91 -16.41
CA ILE A 143 9.32 12.74 -15.36
C ILE A 143 10.23 13.95 -15.12
N GLY A 144 9.78 15.12 -15.58
CA GLY A 144 10.49 16.39 -15.33
C GLY A 144 10.34 16.89 -13.89
N ASP A 145 9.20 16.60 -13.24
CA ASP A 145 8.89 17.05 -11.88
C ASP A 145 8.52 15.84 -11.00
N PRO A 146 9.41 15.40 -10.08
CA PRO A 146 9.17 14.27 -9.19
C PRO A 146 7.96 14.47 -8.27
N PHE A 147 7.65 15.71 -7.88
CA PHE A 147 6.52 16.01 -7.00
C PHE A 147 5.18 15.78 -7.72
N LYS A 148 5.06 16.28 -8.95
CA LYS A 148 3.89 15.98 -9.80
C LYS A 148 3.79 14.50 -10.14
N GLY A 149 4.91 13.85 -10.43
CA GLY A 149 4.96 12.40 -10.63
C GLY A 149 4.41 11.63 -9.42
N LEU A 150 4.78 12.05 -8.21
CA LEU A 150 4.26 11.47 -6.97
C LEU A 150 2.74 11.67 -6.85
N ILE A 151 2.23 12.88 -7.10
CA ILE A 151 0.79 13.18 -7.04
C ILE A 151 0.01 12.34 -8.05
N ILE A 152 0.46 12.30 -9.31
CA ILE A 152 -0.17 11.49 -10.37
C ILE A 152 -0.17 10.00 -9.98
N SER A 153 0.94 9.50 -9.43
CA SER A 153 1.00 8.12 -8.94
C SER A 153 -0.05 7.83 -7.88
N GLN A 154 -0.32 8.77 -6.97
CA GLN A 154 -1.39 8.60 -5.97
C GLN A 154 -2.78 8.64 -6.62
N MET A 155 -3.00 9.50 -7.62
CA MET A 155 -4.27 9.55 -8.36
C MET A 155 -4.56 8.22 -9.08
N ILE A 156 -3.55 7.60 -9.71
CA ILE A 156 -3.69 6.29 -10.35
C ILE A 156 -4.06 5.21 -9.33
N LEU A 157 -3.40 5.20 -8.16
CA LEU A 157 -3.73 4.27 -7.07
C LEU A 157 -5.18 4.46 -6.57
N SER A 158 -5.64 5.71 -6.50
CA SER A 158 -7.03 6.05 -6.17
C SER A 158 -8.04 5.49 -7.17
N ILE A 159 -7.74 5.55 -8.47
CA ILE A 159 -8.57 4.97 -9.53
C ILE A 159 -8.61 3.43 -9.43
N GLN A 160 -7.47 2.80 -9.12
CA GLN A 160 -7.35 1.34 -9.04
C GLN A 160 -8.06 0.74 -7.80
N LEU A 161 -8.16 1.52 -6.72
CA LEU A 161 -8.62 1.04 -5.42
C LEU A 161 -10.05 0.45 -5.45
N PRO A 162 -11.08 1.12 -6.00
CA PRO A 162 -12.43 0.58 -6.10
C PRO A 162 -12.47 -0.83 -6.69
N PHE A 163 -11.83 -1.03 -7.85
CA PHE A 163 -11.79 -2.32 -8.54
C PHE A 163 -11.22 -3.42 -7.64
N THR A 164 -10.12 -3.13 -6.95
CA THR A 164 -9.44 -4.10 -6.10
C THR A 164 -10.28 -4.45 -4.87
N VAL A 165 -10.88 -3.45 -4.22
CA VAL A 165 -11.70 -3.66 -3.02
C VAL A 165 -12.98 -4.43 -3.35
N PHE A 166 -13.69 -4.08 -4.42
CA PHE A 166 -14.90 -4.82 -4.81
C PHE A 166 -14.60 -6.27 -5.17
N LEU A 167 -13.52 -6.54 -5.90
CA LEU A 167 -13.09 -7.91 -6.20
C LEU A 167 -12.73 -8.68 -4.93
N GLN A 168 -11.99 -8.07 -4.00
CA GLN A 168 -11.61 -8.71 -2.74
C GLN A 168 -12.84 -9.04 -1.89
N VAL A 169 -13.77 -8.10 -1.72
CA VAL A 169 -15.01 -8.35 -0.95
C VAL A 169 -15.84 -9.43 -1.64
N GLY A 170 -15.92 -9.43 -2.98
CA GLY A 170 -16.58 -10.47 -3.75
C GLY A 170 -15.98 -11.87 -3.55
N LEU A 171 -14.66 -11.99 -3.57
CA LEU A 171 -13.95 -13.26 -3.35
C LEU A 171 -14.10 -13.73 -1.90
N THR A 172 -13.93 -12.84 -0.93
CA THR A 172 -14.02 -13.19 0.51
C THR A 172 -15.44 -13.50 0.98
N SER A 173 -16.46 -13.02 0.26
CA SER A 173 -17.87 -13.35 0.51
C SER A 173 -18.36 -14.58 -0.26
N SER A 174 -17.55 -15.17 -1.15
CA SER A 174 -17.93 -16.33 -1.97
C SER A 174 -17.67 -17.66 -1.24
N PRO A 175 -18.70 -18.50 -1.01
CA PRO A 175 -18.51 -19.85 -0.46
C PRO A 175 -17.67 -20.77 -1.34
N ARG A 176 -17.61 -20.50 -2.64
CA ARG A 176 -16.78 -21.26 -3.59
C ARG A 176 -15.28 -21.05 -3.36
N VAL A 177 -14.90 -19.86 -2.86
CA VAL A 177 -13.49 -19.48 -2.65
C VAL A 177 -13.08 -19.69 -1.20
N MET A 178 -13.90 -19.26 -0.23
CA MET A 178 -13.53 -19.25 1.20
C MET A 178 -14.00 -20.48 2.00
N GLY A 179 -14.89 -21.31 1.44
CA GLY A 179 -15.40 -22.51 2.10
C GLY A 179 -16.06 -22.22 3.46
N LYS A 180 -15.47 -22.71 4.56
CA LYS A 180 -15.96 -22.51 5.93
C LYS A 180 -15.61 -21.16 6.55
N TYR A 181 -14.70 -20.39 5.94
CA TYR A 181 -14.24 -19.08 6.44
C TYR A 181 -14.87 -17.90 5.68
N VAL A 182 -16.04 -18.10 5.08
CA VAL A 182 -16.79 -17.04 4.40
C VAL A 182 -17.15 -15.94 5.37
N ASN A 183 -17.07 -14.69 4.88
CA ASN A 183 -17.52 -13.53 5.64
C ASN A 183 -18.96 -13.69 6.14
N SER A 184 -19.21 -13.31 7.39
CA SER A 184 -20.58 -13.22 7.91
C SER A 184 -21.40 -12.23 7.07
N ARG A 185 -22.74 -12.37 7.06
CA ARG A 185 -23.60 -11.44 6.33
C ARG A 185 -23.44 -10.00 6.82
N TRP A 186 -23.20 -9.82 8.12
CA TRP A 186 -22.94 -8.50 8.71
C TRP A 186 -21.59 -7.94 8.28
N SER A 187 -20.53 -8.75 8.34
CA SER A 187 -19.19 -8.36 7.85
C SER A 187 -19.22 -7.98 6.37
N THR A 188 -19.93 -8.77 5.55
CA THR A 188 -20.09 -8.50 4.12
C THR A 188 -20.79 -7.16 3.88
N PHE A 189 -21.88 -6.88 4.61
CA PHE A 189 -22.58 -5.60 4.51
C PHE A 189 -21.69 -4.41 4.87
N VAL A 190 -20.94 -4.51 5.98
CA VAL A 190 -20.00 -3.47 6.42
C VAL A 190 -18.89 -3.27 5.38
N LEU A 191 -18.29 -4.35 4.87
CA LEU A 191 -17.22 -4.29 3.88
C LEU A 191 -17.67 -3.65 2.57
N TYR A 192 -18.86 -4.03 2.05
CA TYR A 192 -19.41 -3.38 0.86
C TYR A 192 -19.77 -1.91 1.11
N SER A 193 -20.27 -1.57 2.30
CA SER A 193 -20.57 -0.17 2.66
C SER A 193 -19.30 0.68 2.65
N ILE A 194 -18.21 0.18 3.24
CA ILE A 194 -16.91 0.85 3.22
C ILE A 194 -16.40 0.96 1.78
N ALA A 195 -16.49 -0.11 0.98
CA ALA A 195 -16.08 -0.11 -0.42
C ALA A 195 -16.82 0.97 -1.23
N VAL A 196 -18.13 1.10 -1.04
CA VAL A 196 -18.96 2.13 -1.69
C VAL A 196 -18.55 3.53 -1.24
N ILE A 197 -18.42 3.78 0.07
CA ILE A 197 -18.02 5.09 0.61
C ILE A 197 -16.66 5.49 0.06
N VAL A 198 -15.67 4.60 0.13
CA VAL A 198 -14.31 4.89 -0.36
C VAL A 198 -14.32 5.13 -1.88
N SER A 199 -15.14 4.40 -2.63
CA SER A 199 -15.25 4.60 -4.08
C SER A 199 -15.87 5.96 -4.42
N ILE A 200 -16.94 6.35 -3.72
CA ILE A 200 -17.57 7.67 -3.90
C ILE A 200 -16.55 8.78 -3.59
N LEU A 201 -15.83 8.67 -2.47
CA LEU A 201 -14.82 9.66 -2.09
C LEU A 201 -13.68 9.76 -3.12
N ASN A 202 -13.21 8.64 -3.66
CA ASN A 202 -12.18 8.65 -4.71
C ASN A 202 -12.70 9.28 -6.01
N ILE A 203 -13.95 8.99 -6.40
CA ILE A 203 -14.57 9.59 -7.58
C ILE A 203 -14.74 11.10 -7.39
N MET A 204 -15.24 11.54 -6.24
CA MET A 204 -15.36 12.96 -5.90
C MET A 204 -14.01 13.68 -5.95
N LEU A 205 -12.94 13.04 -5.44
CA LEU A 205 -11.60 13.59 -5.47
C LEU A 205 -11.04 13.72 -6.90
N LEU A 206 -11.40 12.81 -7.81
CA LEU A 206 -10.97 12.89 -9.21
C LEU A 206 -11.69 14.00 -10.00
N PHE A 207 -12.91 14.38 -9.58
CA PHE A 207 -13.70 15.42 -10.23
C PHE A 207 -13.57 16.81 -9.58
N SER A 208 -12.96 16.90 -8.40
CA SER A 208 -12.70 18.15 -7.68
C SER A 208 -11.31 18.69 -7.95
#